data_AF-A0A3B0CEU0-F1
#
_entry.id   AF-A0A3B0CEU0-F1
#
_cell.length_a   1.000
_cell.length_b   1.000
_cell.length_c   1.000
_cell.angle_alpha   90.00
_cell.angle_beta   90.00
_cell.angle_gamma   90.00
#
_symmetry.space_group_name_H-M   'P 1'
#
loop_
_entity.id
_entity.type
_entity.pdbx_description
1 polymer ?
#
loop_
_entity_poly.entity_id
_entity_poly.type
_entity_poly.pdbx_seq_one_letter_code
_entity_poly.pdbx_strand_id
1 'polypeptide(L)'
;MKSNRGIICLPKKDGEKRFVIGKPGKRNLLCVGINPNTADGQQLDPTSRNVEKIALNNGYDGWILVNLYPRRTKKVSFLEREPDKTLFGQNLNLIRSIVSKNQFGFDRVWLAWGNDIDSLNQPYLKESAYHLCTMLRELNLDFVSAGINISGHPTHPSPQAMAQKFGKKSQDIKLTSFDVKSYTVRIRKSINQRCTGHKLDESLRWPSYTSRNT
;
A
#
# COMPACT_ATOMS: atom_id res chain seq x y z
N MET A 1 3.67 24.82 17.25
CA MET A 1 2.23 24.66 16.88
C MET A 1 2.04 23.34 16.14
N LYS A 2 1.39 22.34 16.77
CA LYS A 2 0.94 21.13 16.07
C LYS A 2 -0.14 21.56 15.08
N SER A 3 0.12 21.47 13.77
CA SER A 3 -0.92 21.66 12.76
C SER A 3 -1.88 20.49 12.91
N ASN A 4 -2.96 20.67 13.66
CA ASN A 4 -3.99 19.65 13.85
C ASN A 4 -4.83 19.57 12.58
N ARG A 5 -4.26 19.04 11.49
CA ARG A 5 -5.04 18.71 10.29
C ARG A 5 -5.79 17.42 10.63
N GLY A 6 -7.11 17.47 10.43
CA GLY A 6 -7.99 16.30 10.62
C GLY A 6 -7.62 15.15 9.68
N ILE A 7 -8.28 14.01 9.87
CA ILE A 7 -8.09 12.86 8.99
C ILE A 7 -8.58 13.24 7.58
N ILE A 8 -7.74 12.99 6.58
CA ILE A 8 -8.13 13.05 5.19
C ILE A 8 -8.57 11.64 4.75
N CYS A 9 -9.64 11.58 3.97
CA CYS A 9 -10.09 10.38 3.29
C CYS A 9 -10.46 10.77 1.87
N LEU A 10 -9.92 10.09 0.87
CA LEU A 10 -10.22 10.36 -0.54
C LEU A 10 -10.80 9.10 -1.20
N PRO A 11 -12.02 9.18 -1.74
CA PRO A 11 -13.01 10.26 -1.55
C PRO A 11 -13.45 10.43 -0.07
N LYS A 12 -14.01 11.60 0.27
CA LYS A 12 -14.39 11.94 1.67
C LYS A 12 -15.47 11.05 2.26
N LYS A 13 -16.45 10.65 1.44
CA LYS A 13 -17.58 9.79 1.83
C LYS A 13 -17.90 8.86 0.67
N ASP A 14 -17.41 7.64 0.74
CA ASP A 14 -17.68 6.59 -0.26
C ASP A 14 -17.54 5.23 0.43
N GLY A 15 -18.59 4.42 0.32
CA GLY A 15 -18.66 3.08 0.92
C GLY A 15 -17.98 2.01 0.06
N GLU A 16 -17.72 2.29 -1.21
CA GLU A 16 -17.22 1.32 -2.18
C GLU A 16 -15.73 1.47 -2.45
N LYS A 17 -15.20 2.69 -2.43
CA LYS A 17 -13.79 2.94 -2.73
C LYS A 17 -13.13 3.95 -1.81
N ARG A 18 -11.83 3.76 -1.61
CA ARG A 18 -10.93 4.64 -0.90
C ARG A 18 -9.57 4.52 -1.54
N PHE A 19 -9.07 5.63 -2.04
CA PHE A 19 -7.71 5.71 -2.56
C PHE A 19 -6.71 6.11 -1.48
N VAL A 20 -7.12 7.03 -0.60
CA VAL A 20 -6.24 7.63 0.41
C VAL A 20 -6.94 7.71 1.75
N ILE A 21 -6.20 7.45 2.82
CA ILE A 21 -6.54 7.90 4.17
C ILE A 21 -5.26 8.36 4.86
N GLY A 22 -5.33 9.41 5.68
CA GLY A 22 -4.13 9.88 6.36
C GLY A 22 -4.40 11.01 7.33
N LYS A 23 -3.36 11.38 8.07
CA LYS A 23 -3.35 12.58 8.91
C LYS A 23 -2.11 13.39 8.56
N PRO A 24 -2.23 14.39 7.68
CA PRO A 24 -1.07 15.08 7.14
C PRO A 24 -0.44 16.03 8.17
N GLY A 25 0.87 15.91 8.35
CA GLY A 25 1.74 16.80 9.11
C GLY A 25 2.61 17.66 8.20
N LYS A 26 3.78 18.10 8.69
CA LYS A 26 4.79 18.79 7.87
C LYS A 26 5.71 17.82 7.13
N ARG A 27 6.06 16.70 7.75
CA ARG A 27 6.90 15.62 7.20
C ARG A 27 6.12 14.33 7.27
N ASN A 28 5.71 13.83 6.11
CA ASN A 28 4.76 12.73 6.03
C ASN A 28 5.41 11.43 5.57
N LEU A 29 5.05 10.32 6.20
CA LEU A 29 5.39 8.98 5.71
C LEU A 29 4.31 8.51 4.72
N LEU A 30 4.71 8.10 3.51
CA LEU A 30 3.80 7.42 2.58
C LEU A 30 3.76 5.94 2.92
N CYS A 31 2.62 5.41 3.33
CA CYS A 31 2.40 3.97 3.51
C CYS A 31 1.63 3.41 2.31
N VAL A 32 2.08 2.29 1.76
CA VAL A 32 1.42 1.56 0.67
C VAL A 32 1.01 0.19 1.18
N GLY A 33 -0.29 -0.06 1.26
CA GLY A 33 -0.82 -1.27 1.90
C GLY A 33 -2.14 -1.78 1.31
N ILE A 34 -2.69 -2.82 1.92
CA ILE A 34 -4.05 -3.25 1.65
C ILE A 34 -5.02 -2.25 2.30
N ASN A 35 -6.19 -2.09 1.68
CA ASN A 35 -7.21 -1.16 2.15
C ASN A 35 -7.57 -1.44 3.61
N PRO A 36 -7.39 -0.47 4.54
CA PRO A 36 -7.93 -0.62 5.88
C PRO A 36 -9.43 -0.83 5.78
N ASN A 37 -10.03 -1.52 6.74
CA ASN A 37 -11.41 -1.97 6.57
C ASN A 37 -12.38 -0.84 6.94
N THR A 38 -12.37 -0.45 8.22
CA THR A 38 -13.43 0.40 8.80
C THR A 38 -13.02 1.85 8.99
N ALA A 39 -11.78 2.23 8.66
CA ALA A 39 -11.36 3.62 8.85
C ALA A 39 -12.13 4.57 7.91
N ASP A 40 -12.22 5.85 8.25
CA ASP A 40 -12.82 6.90 7.42
C ASP A 40 -12.27 8.29 7.78
N GLY A 41 -12.91 9.37 7.30
CA GLY A 41 -12.50 10.74 7.59
C GLY A 41 -12.72 11.20 9.05
N GLN A 42 -13.29 10.36 9.91
CA GLN A 42 -13.59 10.67 11.32
C GLN A 42 -12.87 9.72 12.28
N GLN A 43 -12.79 8.43 11.94
CA GLN A 43 -12.27 7.39 12.82
C GLN A 43 -11.20 6.53 12.12
N LEU A 44 -10.10 6.28 12.83
CA LEU A 44 -9.09 5.31 12.45
C LEU A 44 -9.49 3.89 12.89
N ASP A 45 -9.20 2.91 12.06
CA ASP A 45 -9.28 1.49 12.42
C ASP A 45 -7.98 1.00 13.07
N PRO A 46 -7.89 -0.25 13.57
CA PRO A 46 -6.67 -0.75 14.20
C PRO A 46 -5.42 -0.70 13.29
N THR A 47 -5.58 -0.92 11.98
CA THR A 47 -4.47 -0.89 11.01
C THR A 47 -3.94 0.53 10.84
N SER A 48 -4.83 1.49 10.59
CA SER A 48 -4.46 2.90 10.42
C SER A 48 -3.95 3.54 11.71
N ARG A 49 -4.43 3.11 12.89
CA ARG A 49 -3.81 3.49 14.17
C ARG A 49 -2.37 2.99 14.32
N ASN A 50 -2.09 1.76 13.88
CA ASN A 50 -0.71 1.27 13.84
C ASN A 50 0.14 2.04 12.84
N VAL A 51 -0.41 2.42 11.68
CA VAL A 51 0.31 3.28 10.72
C VAL A 51 0.68 4.62 11.36
N GLU A 52 -0.27 5.29 12.01
CA GLU A 52 -0.03 6.56 12.71
C GLU A 52 1.08 6.41 13.76
N LYS A 53 0.94 5.40 14.62
CA LYS A 53 1.90 5.14 15.70
C LYS A 53 3.31 4.84 15.17
N ILE A 54 3.43 3.99 14.16
CA ILE A 54 4.72 3.63 13.58
C ILE A 54 5.34 4.85 12.89
N ALA A 55 4.56 5.68 12.19
CA ALA A 55 5.06 6.92 11.61
C ALA A 55 5.64 7.85 12.70
N LEU A 56 4.89 8.10 13.78
CA LEU A 56 5.33 8.91 14.91
C LEU A 56 6.64 8.39 15.53
N ASN A 57 6.72 7.08 15.77
CA ASN A 57 7.91 6.43 16.36
C ASN A 57 9.15 6.44 15.45
N ASN A 58 8.96 6.77 14.17
CA ASN A 58 10.03 6.92 13.18
C ASN A 58 10.27 8.39 12.79
N GLY A 59 9.81 9.34 13.62
CA GLY A 59 10.13 10.76 13.49
C GLY A 59 9.30 11.51 12.44
N TYR A 60 8.15 10.97 12.06
CA TYR A 60 7.18 11.67 11.20
C TYR A 60 6.11 12.32 12.05
N ASP A 61 5.64 13.51 11.64
CA ASP A 61 4.52 14.20 12.30
C ASP A 61 3.20 14.05 11.52
N GLY A 62 3.23 13.29 10.42
CA GLY A 62 2.05 12.87 9.69
C GLY A 62 2.30 11.66 8.79
N TRP A 63 1.22 11.18 8.19
CA TRP A 63 1.24 9.98 7.37
C TRP A 63 0.10 9.98 6.36
N ILE A 64 0.34 9.36 5.20
CA ILE A 64 -0.65 9.13 4.17
C ILE A 64 -0.59 7.65 3.80
N LEU A 65 -1.70 6.93 3.93
CA LEU A 65 -1.85 5.55 3.48
C LEU A 65 -2.58 5.55 2.14
N VAL A 66 -1.92 4.96 1.14
CA VAL A 66 -2.49 4.69 -0.19
C VAL A 66 -2.65 3.20 -0.39
N ASN A 67 -3.70 2.81 -1.11
CA ASN A 67 -4.09 1.41 -1.22
C ASN A 67 -3.49 0.74 -2.46
N LEU A 68 -3.16 -0.55 -2.35
CA LEU A 68 -2.81 -1.38 -3.52
C LEU A 68 -3.98 -1.45 -4.52
N TYR A 69 -5.19 -1.59 -3.97
CA TYR A 69 -6.44 -1.60 -4.72
C TYR A 69 -7.49 -0.84 -3.89
N PRO A 70 -8.18 0.15 -4.46
CA PRO A 70 -8.95 1.10 -3.67
C PRO A 70 -10.36 0.60 -3.29
N ARG A 71 -10.84 -0.54 -3.81
CA ARG A 71 -12.13 -1.11 -3.40
C ARG A 71 -12.14 -1.37 -1.88
N ARG A 72 -13.14 -0.84 -1.18
CA ARG A 72 -13.35 -1.04 0.25
C ARG A 72 -13.93 -2.42 0.47
N THR A 73 -13.30 -3.18 1.34
CA THR A 73 -13.77 -4.52 1.70
C THR A 73 -13.32 -4.87 3.11
N LYS A 74 -14.05 -5.78 3.76
CA LYS A 74 -13.66 -6.33 5.06
C LYS A 74 -12.48 -7.29 4.98
N LYS A 75 -12.33 -7.98 3.84
CA LYS A 75 -11.32 -9.02 3.59
C LYS A 75 -11.01 -9.07 2.09
N VAL A 76 -9.76 -9.38 1.74
CA VAL A 76 -9.37 -9.57 0.33
C VAL A 76 -10.18 -10.65 -0.36
N SER A 77 -10.57 -11.70 0.36
CA SER A 77 -11.41 -12.78 -0.17
C SER A 77 -12.78 -12.34 -0.69
N PHE A 78 -13.27 -11.16 -0.31
CA PHE A 78 -14.54 -10.61 -0.79
C PHE A 78 -14.40 -9.71 -2.01
N LEU A 79 -13.17 -9.39 -2.42
CA LEU A 79 -12.97 -8.70 -3.68
C LEU A 79 -13.35 -9.60 -4.84
N GLU A 80 -13.83 -8.98 -5.91
CA GLU A 80 -14.08 -9.65 -7.17
C GLU A 80 -12.80 -10.29 -7.69
N ARG A 81 -12.96 -11.42 -8.40
CA ARG A 81 -11.83 -12.09 -9.04
C ARG A 81 -11.31 -11.29 -10.22
N GLU A 82 -12.21 -10.71 -11.01
CA GLU A 82 -11.86 -9.81 -12.10
C GLU A 82 -11.55 -8.41 -11.57
N PRO A 83 -10.43 -7.80 -11.99
CA PRO A 83 -10.08 -6.47 -11.56
C PRO A 83 -10.88 -5.37 -12.27
N ASP A 84 -11.27 -4.33 -11.51
CA ASP A 84 -11.73 -3.07 -12.10
C ASP A 84 -10.51 -2.26 -12.58
N LYS A 85 -10.22 -2.37 -13.89
CA LYS A 85 -9.09 -1.72 -14.57
C LYS A 85 -9.17 -0.21 -14.52
N THR A 86 -10.37 0.35 -14.61
CA THR A 86 -10.59 1.80 -14.53
C THR A 86 -10.26 2.30 -13.12
N LEU A 87 -10.76 1.60 -12.10
CA LEU A 87 -10.54 1.94 -10.70
C LEU A 87 -9.05 1.85 -10.32
N PHE A 88 -8.34 0.84 -10.80
CA PHE A 88 -6.89 0.73 -10.58
C PHE A 88 -6.10 1.81 -11.32
N GLY A 89 -6.47 2.14 -12.56
CA GLY A 89 -5.87 3.26 -13.30
C GLY A 89 -6.04 4.60 -12.56
N GLN A 90 -7.23 4.87 -12.02
CA GLN A 90 -7.49 6.03 -11.18
C GLN A 90 -6.60 6.04 -9.93
N ASN A 91 -6.42 4.89 -9.29
CA ASN A 91 -5.56 4.75 -8.12
C ASN A 91 -4.09 5.06 -8.45
N LEU A 92 -3.54 4.46 -9.50
CA LEU A 92 -2.17 4.72 -9.94
C LEU A 92 -1.94 6.19 -10.27
N ASN A 93 -2.85 6.80 -11.02
CA ASN A 93 -2.74 8.20 -11.42
C ASN A 93 -2.81 9.15 -10.21
N LEU A 94 -3.71 8.88 -9.26
CA LEU A 94 -3.81 9.68 -8.05
C LEU A 94 -2.55 9.56 -7.19
N ILE A 95 -2.04 8.34 -6.96
CA ILE A 95 -0.82 8.12 -6.18
C ILE A 95 0.37 8.79 -6.85
N ARG A 96 0.53 8.61 -8.18
CA ARG A 96 1.57 9.29 -8.96
C ARG A 96 1.47 10.81 -8.78
N SER A 97 0.28 11.40 -8.94
CA SER A 97 0.09 12.85 -8.81
C SER A 97 0.38 13.35 -7.39
N ILE A 98 -0.02 12.61 -6.36
CA ILE A 98 0.20 12.98 -4.95
C ILE A 98 1.71 13.02 -4.65
N VAL A 99 2.45 12.03 -5.15
CA VAL A 99 3.89 11.90 -4.90
C VAL A 99 4.71 12.83 -5.77
N SER A 100 4.48 12.87 -7.09
CA SER A 100 5.30 13.68 -8.02
C SER A 100 5.14 15.18 -7.82
N LYS A 101 3.96 15.64 -7.39
CA LYS A 101 3.71 17.05 -7.02
C LYS A 101 4.10 17.36 -5.58
N ASN A 102 4.68 16.40 -4.86
CA ASN A 102 5.07 16.48 -3.46
C ASN A 102 3.98 17.07 -2.55
N GLN A 103 2.72 16.68 -2.76
CA GLN A 103 1.56 17.34 -2.12
C GLN A 103 1.59 17.29 -0.59
N PHE A 104 2.29 16.31 -0.02
CA PHE A 104 2.39 16.12 1.41
C PHE A 104 3.84 16.07 1.94
N GLY A 105 4.87 16.40 1.16
CA GLY A 105 6.25 16.40 1.69
C GLY A 105 6.73 15.01 2.11
N PHE A 106 6.75 14.07 1.16
CA PHE A 106 7.22 12.69 1.40
C PHE A 106 8.72 12.57 1.17
N ASP A 107 9.40 11.81 2.01
CA ASP A 107 10.79 11.39 1.78
C ASP A 107 10.98 9.87 1.73
N ARG A 108 10.04 9.10 2.31
CA ARG A 108 10.07 7.64 2.32
C ARG A 108 8.74 7.01 1.99
N VAL A 109 8.81 5.85 1.35
CA VAL A 109 7.71 4.93 1.07
C VAL A 109 7.83 3.70 1.97
N TRP A 110 6.89 3.55 2.90
CA TRP A 110 6.71 2.33 3.68
C TRP A 110 5.80 1.35 2.93
N LEU A 111 6.35 0.22 2.50
CA LEU A 111 5.58 -0.89 1.92
C LEU A 111 5.04 -1.80 3.03
N ALA A 112 3.75 -2.20 2.96
CA ALA A 112 3.06 -2.81 4.10
C ALA A 112 1.81 -3.66 3.75
N TRP A 113 1.86 -4.56 2.76
CA TRP A 113 0.69 -5.34 2.32
C TRP A 113 0.62 -6.80 2.80
N GLY A 114 1.69 -7.37 3.35
CA GLY A 114 1.69 -8.76 3.85
C GLY A 114 1.43 -9.81 2.76
N ASN A 115 0.78 -10.92 3.15
CA ASN A 115 0.55 -12.08 2.28
C ASN A 115 -0.74 -11.99 1.45
N ASP A 116 -1.57 -10.96 1.67
CA ASP A 116 -2.85 -10.81 0.96
C ASP A 116 -2.68 -10.73 -0.56
N ILE A 117 -1.52 -10.25 -1.03
CA ILE A 117 -1.20 -10.18 -2.46
C ILE A 117 -0.97 -11.55 -3.10
N ASP A 118 -0.79 -12.62 -2.31
CA ASP A 118 -0.65 -13.98 -2.81
C ASP A 118 -2.00 -14.67 -3.03
N SER A 119 -3.12 -13.97 -2.84
CA SER A 119 -4.45 -14.55 -3.03
C SER A 119 -4.57 -15.29 -4.36
N LEU A 120 -5.12 -16.51 -4.29
CA LEU A 120 -5.39 -17.29 -5.48
C LEU A 120 -6.57 -16.73 -6.27
N ASN A 121 -7.55 -16.14 -5.58
CA ASN A 121 -8.76 -15.59 -6.18
C ASN A 121 -8.59 -14.14 -6.66
N GLN A 122 -7.61 -13.40 -6.13
CA GLN A 122 -7.32 -12.02 -6.52
C GLN A 122 -5.87 -11.89 -7.04
N PRO A 123 -5.52 -12.58 -8.14
CA PRO A 123 -4.15 -12.59 -8.65
C PRO A 123 -3.63 -11.19 -9.03
N TYR A 124 -4.53 -10.27 -9.39
CA TYR A 124 -4.21 -8.89 -9.75
C TYR A 124 -3.58 -8.09 -8.61
N LEU A 125 -3.77 -8.45 -7.34
CA LEU A 125 -3.19 -7.72 -6.20
C LEU A 125 -1.65 -7.77 -6.20
N LYS A 126 -1.09 -8.93 -6.59
CA LYS A 126 0.36 -9.08 -6.79
C LYS A 126 0.86 -8.19 -7.91
N GLU A 127 0.11 -8.13 -9.01
CA GLU A 127 0.43 -7.24 -10.12
C GLU A 127 0.29 -5.76 -9.71
N SER A 128 -0.70 -5.40 -8.88
CA SER A 128 -0.87 -4.04 -8.34
C SER A 128 0.36 -3.61 -7.54
N ALA A 129 0.86 -4.47 -6.65
CA ALA A 129 2.08 -4.21 -5.89
C ALA A 129 3.28 -4.00 -6.82
N TYR A 130 3.42 -4.81 -7.87
CA TYR A 130 4.48 -4.66 -8.87
C TYR A 130 4.41 -3.30 -9.59
N HIS A 131 3.23 -2.92 -10.10
CA HIS A 131 3.06 -1.65 -10.82
C HIS A 131 3.27 -0.43 -9.94
N LEU A 132 2.74 -0.45 -8.71
CA LEU A 132 2.94 0.64 -7.75
C LEU A 132 4.41 0.80 -7.37
N CYS A 133 5.12 -0.29 -7.07
CA CYS A 133 6.54 -0.24 -6.77
C CYS A 133 7.34 0.29 -7.96
N THR A 134 7.04 -0.19 -9.17
CA THR A 134 7.75 0.25 -10.38
C THR A 134 7.56 1.74 -10.63
N MET A 135 6.33 2.24 -10.51
CA MET A 135 6.02 3.67 -10.66
C MET A 135 6.68 4.52 -9.57
N LEU A 136 6.60 4.12 -8.29
CA LEU A 136 7.16 4.90 -7.19
C LEU A 136 8.70 4.94 -7.23
N ARG A 137 9.35 3.90 -7.77
CA ARG A 137 10.82 3.86 -7.95
C ARG A 137 11.33 4.93 -8.91
N GLU A 138 10.49 5.44 -9.80
CA GLU A 138 10.84 6.54 -10.72
C GLU A 138 10.87 7.91 -10.01
N LEU A 139 10.41 7.99 -8.75
CA LEU A 139 10.19 9.25 -8.03
C LEU A 139 11.23 9.56 -6.93
N ASN A 140 12.41 8.90 -6.96
CA ASN A 140 13.56 9.18 -6.06
C ASN A 140 13.23 9.20 -4.56
N LEU A 141 12.44 8.23 -4.07
CA LEU A 141 12.15 8.06 -2.65
C LEU A 141 12.86 6.84 -2.07
N ASP A 142 13.20 6.89 -0.78
CA ASP A 142 13.67 5.70 -0.07
C ASP A 142 12.52 4.74 0.20
N PHE A 143 12.76 3.45 0.06
CA PHE A 143 11.79 2.42 0.40
C PHE A 143 12.14 1.79 1.74
N VAL A 144 11.13 1.64 2.60
CA VAL A 144 11.27 1.05 3.93
C VAL A 144 10.17 0.05 4.23
N SER A 145 10.40 -0.79 5.24
CA SER A 145 9.37 -1.66 5.80
C SER A 145 9.53 -1.81 7.31
N ALA A 146 8.45 -2.19 7.99
CA ALA A 146 8.53 -2.69 9.36
C ALA A 146 9.30 -4.02 9.43
N GLY A 147 9.52 -4.67 8.28
CA GLY A 147 10.27 -5.89 8.14
C GLY A 147 9.58 -6.82 7.16
N ILE A 148 10.19 -7.97 6.92
CA ILE A 148 9.77 -8.93 5.90
C ILE A 148 9.18 -10.18 6.57
N ASN A 149 8.08 -10.71 6.06
CA ASN A 149 7.50 -11.96 6.55
C ASN A 149 8.15 -13.19 5.89
N ILE A 150 7.74 -14.39 6.30
CA ILE A 150 8.32 -15.66 5.81
C ILE A 150 8.17 -15.86 4.29
N SER A 151 7.15 -15.28 3.67
CA SER A 151 6.92 -15.33 2.21
C SER A 151 7.73 -14.27 1.45
N GLY A 152 8.53 -13.47 2.17
CA GLY A 152 9.34 -12.41 1.59
C GLY A 152 8.57 -11.11 1.34
N HIS A 153 7.34 -10.95 1.85
CA HIS A 153 6.54 -9.73 1.67
C HIS A 153 6.73 -8.73 2.82
N PRO A 154 6.61 -7.41 2.56
CA PRO A 154 6.66 -6.42 3.62
C PRO A 154 5.50 -6.62 4.59
N THR A 155 5.78 -6.54 5.88
CA THR A 155 4.82 -6.88 6.94
C THR A 155 3.66 -5.89 6.96
N HIS A 156 2.43 -6.40 6.94
CA HIS A 156 1.21 -5.60 7.02
C HIS A 156 1.06 -4.96 8.41
N PRO A 157 0.55 -3.72 8.57
CA PRO A 157 0.47 -3.06 9.87
C PRO A 157 -0.73 -3.47 10.73
N SER A 158 -1.40 -4.58 10.40
CA SER A 158 -2.54 -5.07 11.20
C SER A 158 -2.06 -5.52 12.59
N PRO A 159 -2.90 -5.42 13.63
CA PRO A 159 -2.54 -5.87 14.98
C PRO A 159 -2.01 -7.31 15.00
N GLN A 160 -2.64 -8.21 14.26
CA GLN A 160 -2.22 -9.60 14.15
C GLN A 160 -0.80 -9.75 13.58
N ALA A 161 -0.51 -9.10 12.45
CA ALA A 161 0.80 -9.20 11.82
C ALA A 161 1.90 -8.55 12.68
N MET A 162 1.60 -7.42 13.33
CA MET A 162 2.54 -6.77 14.25
C MET A 162 2.81 -7.63 15.49
N ALA A 163 1.77 -8.24 16.07
CA ALA A 163 1.92 -9.14 17.22
C ALA A 163 2.71 -10.40 16.86
N GLN A 164 2.42 -11.03 15.72
CA GLN A 164 3.14 -12.22 15.25
C GLN A 164 4.62 -11.93 15.03
N LYS A 165 4.97 -10.75 14.50
CA LYS A 165 6.36 -10.43 14.16
C LYS A 165 7.17 -9.89 15.33
N PHE A 166 6.58 -9.04 16.19
CA PHE A 166 7.31 -8.31 17.22
C PHE A 166 6.91 -8.68 18.65
N GLY A 167 5.81 -9.39 18.84
CA GLY A 167 5.26 -9.71 20.16
C GLY A 167 5.16 -8.47 21.05
N LYS A 168 5.79 -8.53 22.24
CA LYS A 168 5.85 -7.43 23.21
C LYS A 168 6.57 -6.17 22.68
N LYS A 169 7.42 -6.29 21.65
CA LYS A 169 8.17 -5.17 21.03
C LYS A 169 7.35 -4.39 19.99
N SER A 170 6.07 -4.70 19.80
CA SER A 170 5.18 -3.99 18.86
C SER A 170 4.98 -2.50 19.16
N GLN A 171 5.47 -2.02 20.31
CA GLN A 171 5.41 -0.62 20.70
C GLN A 171 6.47 0.25 20.02
N ASP A 172 7.66 -0.28 19.69
CA ASP A 172 8.84 0.48 19.22
C ASP A 172 9.35 0.01 17.85
N ILE A 173 8.44 -0.23 16.93
CA ILE A 173 8.78 -0.74 15.59
C ILE A 173 9.55 0.33 14.80
N LYS A 174 10.77 0.00 14.40
CA LYS A 174 11.60 0.82 13.51
C LYS A 174 11.46 0.38 12.06
N LEU A 175 11.31 1.36 11.17
CA LEU A 175 11.31 1.14 9.73
C LEU A 175 12.74 1.01 9.23
N THR A 176 13.00 -0.04 8.47
CA THR A 176 14.32 -0.37 7.92
C THR A 176 14.28 -0.31 6.40
N SER A 177 15.44 -0.07 5.78
CA SER A 177 15.56 -0.02 4.32
C SER A 177 15.01 -1.30 3.67
N PHE A 178 14.34 -1.14 2.53
CA PHE A 178 13.73 -2.22 1.78
C PHE A 178 14.24 -2.18 0.34
N ASP A 179 14.88 -3.26 -0.10
CA ASP A 179 15.35 -3.40 -1.48
C ASP A 179 14.19 -3.66 -2.44
N VAL A 180 13.54 -2.57 -2.85
CA VAL A 180 12.41 -2.59 -3.79
C VAL A 180 12.83 -3.07 -5.18
N LYS A 181 14.10 -2.93 -5.57
CA LYS A 181 14.59 -3.38 -6.88
C LYS A 181 14.61 -4.90 -6.94
N SER A 182 15.28 -5.56 -5.99
CA SER A 182 15.28 -7.02 -5.91
C SER A 182 13.87 -7.58 -5.68
N TYR A 183 13.08 -6.88 -4.86
CA TYR A 183 11.70 -7.28 -4.61
C TYR A 183 10.82 -7.29 -5.86
N THR A 184 10.86 -6.21 -6.67
CA THR A 184 10.07 -6.11 -7.90
C THR A 184 10.47 -7.16 -8.93
N VAL A 185 11.77 -7.48 -9.04
CA VAL A 185 12.25 -8.60 -9.88
C VAL A 185 11.68 -9.94 -9.40
N ARG A 186 11.73 -10.21 -8.09
CA ARG A 186 11.19 -11.45 -7.52
C ARG A 186 9.68 -11.59 -7.75
N ILE A 187 8.91 -10.53 -7.47
CA ILE A 187 7.47 -10.53 -7.69
C ILE A 187 7.13 -10.72 -9.16
N ARG A 188 7.84 -10.06 -10.08
CA ARG A 188 7.62 -10.22 -11.52
C ARG A 188 7.85 -11.66 -11.98
N LYS A 189 8.89 -12.33 -11.48
CA LYS A 189 9.14 -13.75 -11.74
C LYS A 189 7.99 -14.64 -11.23
N SER A 190 7.50 -14.39 -10.02
CA SER A 190 6.36 -15.12 -9.44
C SER A 190 5.06 -14.94 -10.25
N ILE A 191 4.79 -13.72 -10.72
CA ILE A 191 3.66 -13.44 -11.62
C ILE A 191 3.79 -14.27 -12.91
N ASN A 192 4.98 -14.27 -13.53
CA ASN A 192 5.24 -14.96 -14.79
C ASN A 192 5.17 -16.50 -14.68
N GLN A 193 5.65 -17.07 -13.58
CA GLN A 193 5.58 -18.53 -13.34
C GLN A 193 4.14 -19.01 -13.17
N ARG A 194 3.29 -18.20 -12.56
CA ARG A 194 1.89 -18.55 -12.34
C ARG A 194 1.15 -18.73 -13.66
N CYS A 195 1.43 -17.91 -14.66
CA CYS A 195 0.81 -18.02 -15.99
C CYS A 195 1.40 -19.10 -16.90
N THR A 196 2.60 -19.65 -16.60
CA THR A 196 3.12 -20.81 -17.34
C THR A 196 2.59 -22.14 -16.81
N GLY A 197 2.28 -22.25 -15.51
CA GLY A 197 1.76 -23.49 -14.89
C GLY A 197 0.22 -23.64 -14.95
N HIS A 198 -0.51 -22.53 -14.98
CA HIS A 198 -1.93 -22.45 -15.30
C HIS A 198 -2.10 -21.17 -16.10
N LYS A 199 -2.58 -21.20 -17.35
CA LYS A 199 -2.86 -19.95 -18.10
C LYS A 199 -3.82 -19.09 -17.28
N LEU A 200 -3.30 -18.07 -16.61
CA LEU A 200 -4.12 -17.03 -15.99
C LEU A 200 -4.83 -16.32 -17.14
N ASP A 201 -6.15 -16.25 -17.06
CA ASP A 201 -6.97 -15.47 -17.97
C ASP A 201 -6.44 -14.03 -18.03
N GLU A 202 -6.23 -13.51 -19.25
CA GLU A 202 -5.75 -12.15 -19.50
C GLU A 202 -6.69 -11.09 -18.93
N SER A 203 -7.98 -11.41 -18.75
CA SER A 203 -8.95 -10.55 -18.06
C SER A 203 -8.48 -10.18 -16.64
N LEU A 204 -7.77 -11.09 -15.97
CA LEU A 204 -7.33 -10.98 -14.58
C LEU A 204 -6.03 -10.19 -14.39
N ARG A 205 -5.42 -9.73 -15.49
CA ARG A 205 -4.20 -8.92 -15.45
C ARG A 205 -4.48 -7.44 -15.59
N TRP A 206 -3.56 -6.64 -15.06
CA TRP A 206 -3.50 -5.25 -15.47
C TRP A 206 -2.99 -5.14 -16.91
N PRO A 207 -3.56 -4.25 -17.73
CA PRO A 207 -2.96 -3.90 -19.01
C PRO A 207 -1.50 -3.49 -18.81
N SER A 208 -0.64 -3.81 -19.77
CA SER A 208 0.75 -3.35 -19.76
C SER A 208 0.79 -1.83 -19.69
N TYR A 209 1.07 -1.30 -18.51
CA TYR A 209 1.21 0.12 -18.27
C TYR A 209 2.50 0.60 -18.94
N THR A 210 2.42 1.07 -20.17
CA THR A 210 3.51 1.80 -20.80
C THR A 210 3.54 3.19 -20.21
N SER A 211 4.66 3.56 -19.59
CA SER A 211 4.92 4.89 -19.03
C SER A 211 5.05 6.00 -20.09
N ARG A 212 4.32 5.91 -21.20
CA ARG A 212 4.25 6.96 -22.23
C ARG A 212 2.96 7.72 -22.04
N ASN A 213 3.06 8.85 -21.35
CA ASN A 213 2.30 10.09 -21.52
C ASN A 213 2.75 11.02 -20.40
N THR A 214 3.93 11.59 -20.60
CA THR A 214 4.30 12.92 -20.11
C THR A 214 3.93 13.92 -21.19
#